data_AF-A0A1L8MNI7-F1
#
_entry.id   AF-A0A1L8MNI7-F1
#
_cell.length_a   1.000
_cell.length_b   1.000
_cell.length_c   1.000
_cell.angle_alpha   90.00
_cell.angle_beta   90.00
_cell.angle_gamma   90.00
#
_symmetry.space_group_name_H-M   'P 1'
#
loop_
_entity.id
_entity.type
_entity.pdbx_description
1 polymer ?
#
loop_
_entity_poly.entity_id
_entity_poly.type
_entity_poly.pdbx_seq_one_letter_code
_entity_poly.pdbx_strand_id
1 'polypeptide(L)'
;MLNRQETLDTAKELLENYNRLGYLSEKVASDLHLNEKQVKDVLTMNHSNLGHVWMMRDYLEEMLIKEGKEVYPFSRLADHSANKWFSYEKLGKNRRIQKKIP
;
A
#
# COMPACT_ATOMS: atom_id res chain seq x y z
N MET A 1 -13.75 -2.21 -12.62
CA MET A 1 -12.82 -1.38 -13.41
C MET A 1 -12.89 0.03 -12.86
N LEU A 2 -11.75 0.69 -12.65
CA LEU A 2 -11.72 2.10 -12.24
C LEU A 2 -12.03 2.98 -13.46
N ASN A 3 -12.82 4.04 -13.28
CA ASN A 3 -12.98 5.08 -14.29
C ASN A 3 -11.74 6.00 -14.29
N ARG A 4 -11.64 6.86 -15.31
CA ARG A 4 -10.46 7.74 -15.48
C ARG A 4 -10.19 8.63 -14.26
N GLN A 5 -11.23 9.17 -13.63
CA GLN A 5 -11.09 10.03 -12.46
C GLN A 5 -10.60 9.22 -11.25
N GLU A 6 -11.15 8.03 -11.06
CA GLU A 6 -10.79 7.11 -9.98
C GLU A 6 -9.34 6.64 -10.08
N THR A 7 -8.86 6.39 -11.31
CA THR A 7 -7.45 6.08 -11.58
C THR A 7 -6.54 7.24 -11.20
N LEU A 8 -6.92 8.47 -11.54
CA LEU A 8 -6.14 9.67 -11.20
C LEU A 8 -6.12 9.94 -9.69
N ASP A 9 -7.25 9.74 -9.02
CA ASP A 9 -7.36 9.93 -7.57
C ASP A 9 -6.54 8.87 -6.82
N THR A 10 -6.60 7.61 -7.25
CA THR A 10 -5.78 6.52 -6.70
C THR A 10 -4.28 6.78 -6.90
N ALA A 11 -3.87 7.27 -8.08
CA ALA A 11 -2.47 7.62 -8.33
C ALA A 11 -1.97 8.74 -7.41
N LYS A 12 -2.79 9.78 -7.20
CA LYS A 12 -2.49 10.87 -6.27
C LYS A 12 -2.35 10.37 -4.84
N GLU A 13 -3.28 9.52 -4.39
CA GLU A 13 -3.26 8.93 -3.04
C GLU A 13 -2.00 8.09 -2.79
N LEU A 14 -1.61 7.26 -3.76
CA LEU A 14 -0.37 6.46 -3.69
C LEU A 14 0.86 7.35 -3.66
N LEU A 15 0.92 8.36 -4.53
CA LEU A 15 2.06 9.28 -4.60
C LEU A 15 2.20 10.12 -3.33
N GLU A 16 1.09 10.59 -2.75
CA GLU A 16 1.07 11.34 -1.49
C GLU A 16 1.62 10.49 -0.34
N ASN A 17 1.16 9.24 -0.21
CA ASN A 17 1.68 8.32 0.81
C ASN A 17 3.16 7.97 0.59
N TYR A 18 3.58 7.78 -0.67
CA TYR A 18 4.98 7.54 -1.00
C TYR A 18 5.86 8.74 -0.63
N ASN A 19 5.43 9.96 -0.94
CA ASN A 19 6.15 11.19 -0.59
C ASN A 19 6.24 11.38 0.93
N ARG A 20 5.18 11.08 1.68
CA ARG A 20 5.18 11.11 3.15
C ARG A 20 6.16 10.11 3.74
N LEU A 21 6.22 8.90 3.17
CA LEU A 21 7.15 7.88 3.61
C LEU A 21 8.61 8.36 3.41
N GLY A 22 8.89 8.97 2.26
CA GLY A 22 10.18 9.58 1.95
C GLY A 22 11.28 8.58 1.61
N TYR A 23 10.91 7.34 1.28
CA TYR A 23 11.85 6.30 0.88
C TYR A 23 12.26 6.47 -0.59
N LEU A 24 13.44 5.93 -0.93
CA LEU A 24 13.92 5.86 -2.30
C LEU A 24 13.18 4.77 -3.10
N SER A 25 13.03 4.99 -4.41
CA SER A 25 12.36 4.04 -5.32
C SER A 25 13.03 2.67 -5.30
N GLU A 26 14.36 2.65 -5.25
CA GLU A 26 15.18 1.43 -5.15
C GLU A 26 14.84 0.60 -3.90
N LYS A 27 14.67 1.26 -2.74
CA LYS A 27 14.32 0.58 -1.50
C LYS A 27 12.93 -0.03 -1.59
N VAL A 28 11.95 0.74 -2.07
CA VAL A 28 10.57 0.28 -2.22
C VAL A 28 10.49 -0.86 -3.25
N ALA A 29 11.23 -0.75 -4.35
CA ALA A 29 11.35 -1.80 -5.35
C ALA A 29 11.92 -3.10 -4.74
N SER A 30 13.00 -3.00 -3.97
CA SER A 30 13.61 -4.15 -3.29
C SER A 30 12.66 -4.80 -2.28
N ASP A 31 12.01 -4.01 -1.43
CA ASP A 31 11.09 -4.52 -0.40
C ASP A 31 9.85 -5.22 -1.01
N LEU A 32 9.40 -4.76 -2.18
CA LEU A 32 8.24 -5.32 -2.88
C LEU A 32 8.62 -6.40 -3.92
N HIS A 33 9.90 -6.72 -4.08
CA HIS A 33 10.43 -7.57 -5.15
C HIS A 33 9.99 -7.12 -6.56
N LEU A 34 9.89 -5.80 -6.76
CA LEU A 34 9.59 -5.14 -8.02
C LEU A 34 10.86 -4.48 -8.58
N ASN A 35 10.81 -4.06 -9.84
CA ASN A 35 11.78 -3.11 -10.37
C ASN A 35 11.26 -1.66 -10.29
N GLU A 36 12.16 -0.69 -10.43
CA GLU A 36 11.81 0.73 -10.33
C GLU A 36 10.78 1.19 -11.36
N LYS A 37 10.79 0.60 -12.56
CA LYS A 37 9.78 0.90 -13.58
C LYS A 37 8.39 0.45 -13.11
N GLN A 38 8.27 -0.75 -12.55
CA GLN A 38 7.01 -1.25 -12.00
C GLN A 38 6.53 -0.40 -10.82
N VAL A 39 7.43 0.04 -9.95
CA VAL A 39 7.09 0.99 -8.87
C VAL A 39 6.51 2.28 -9.45
N LYS A 40 7.17 2.87 -10.45
CA LYS A 40 6.69 4.09 -11.11
C LYS A 40 5.36 3.88 -11.83
N ASP A 41 5.19 2.76 -12.51
CA ASP A 41 3.95 2.40 -13.21
C ASP A 41 2.79 2.24 -12.20
N VAL A 42 3.04 1.70 -11.02
CA VAL A 42 2.04 1.62 -9.94
C VAL A 42 1.72 2.99 -9.36
N LEU A 43 2.74 3.79 -9.01
CA LEU A 43 2.54 5.15 -8.45
C LEU A 43 1.79 6.08 -9.41
N THR A 44 1.96 5.89 -10.71
CA THR A 44 1.27 6.68 -11.74
C THR A 44 -0.03 6.04 -12.24
N MET A 45 -0.39 4.86 -11.74
CA MET A 45 -1.51 4.04 -12.22
C MET A 45 -1.50 3.82 -13.76
N ASN A 46 -0.30 3.75 -14.35
CA ASN A 46 -0.10 3.59 -15.79
C ASN A 46 0.06 2.11 -16.17
N HIS A 47 -0.98 1.50 -16.74
CA HIS A 47 -0.99 0.07 -17.13
C HIS A 47 -0.55 -0.89 -16.00
N SER A 48 -0.82 -0.52 -14.74
CA SER A 48 -0.34 -1.21 -13.56
C SER A 48 -1.14 -2.50 -13.31
N ASN A 49 -0.47 -3.54 -12.84
CA ASN A 49 -1.13 -4.74 -12.35
C ASN A 49 -1.85 -4.42 -11.02
N LEU A 50 -3.14 -4.76 -10.93
CA LEU A 50 -3.94 -4.55 -9.71
C LEU A 50 -3.29 -5.17 -8.47
N GLY A 51 -2.65 -6.33 -8.60
CA GLY A 51 -1.93 -6.97 -7.49
C GLY A 51 -0.79 -6.09 -6.97
N HIS A 52 -0.01 -5.46 -7.85
CA HIS A 52 1.08 -4.57 -7.45
C HIS A 52 0.55 -3.27 -6.82
N VAL A 53 -0.60 -2.78 -7.26
CA VAL A 53 -1.28 -1.61 -6.66
C VAL A 53 -1.65 -1.90 -5.21
N TRP A 54 -2.25 -3.07 -4.94
CA TRP A 54 -2.60 -3.50 -3.58
C TRP A 54 -1.35 -3.71 -2.72
N MET A 55 -0.32 -4.37 -3.25
CA MET A 55 0.95 -4.54 -2.55
C MET A 55 1.59 -3.20 -2.15
N MET A 56 1.64 -2.23 -3.07
CA MET A 56 2.18 -0.90 -2.79
C MET A 56 1.36 -0.19 -1.70
N ARG A 57 0.03 -0.27 -1.79
CA ARG A 57 -0.87 0.36 -0.82
C ARG A 57 -0.67 -0.22 0.59
N ASP A 58 -0.67 -1.53 0.73
CA ASP A 58 -0.46 -2.19 2.02
C ASP A 58 0.95 -1.90 2.58
N TYR A 59 1.97 -1.90 1.72
CA TYR A 59 3.35 -1.53 2.11
C TYR A 59 3.44 -0.09 2.62
N LEU A 60 2.86 0.88 1.90
CA LEU A 60 2.86 2.28 2.31
C LEU A 60 2.15 2.47 3.65
N GLU A 61 1.00 1.83 3.84
CA GLU A 61 0.26 1.87 5.10
C GLU A 61 1.08 1.28 6.26
N GLU A 62 1.65 0.09 6.08
CA GLU A 62 2.45 -0.57 7.11
C GLU A 62 3.70 0.22 7.48
N MET A 63 4.43 0.74 6.50
CA MET A 63 5.66 1.50 6.74
C MET A 63 5.38 2.86 7.34
N LEU A 64 4.34 3.58 6.90
CA LEU A 64 3.93 4.85 7.52
C LEU A 64 3.54 4.64 8.98
N ILE A 65 2.73 3.62 9.29
CA ILE A 65 2.36 3.27 10.67
C ILE A 65 3.60 2.92 11.50
N LYS A 66 4.54 2.15 10.93
CA LYS A 66 5.79 1.76 11.60
C LYS A 66 6.68 2.95 11.92
N GLU A 67 6.74 3.94 11.04
CA GLU A 67 7.47 5.20 11.20
C GLU A 67 6.69 6.22 12.07
N GLY A 68 5.49 5.88 12.54
CA GLY A 68 4.63 6.79 13.31
C GLY A 68 4.06 7.96 12.50
N LYS A 69 4.00 7.84 11.17
CA LYS A 69 3.48 8.84 10.24
C LYS A 69 2.00 8.58 9.92
N GLU A 70 1.26 9.65 9.65
CA GLU A 70 -0.14 9.56 9.26
C GLU A 70 -0.31 9.12 7.80
N VAL A 71 -1.11 8.07 7.62
CA VAL A 71 -1.51 7.55 6.31
C VAL A 71 -2.52 8.50 5.68
N TYR A 72 -2.26 8.93 4.45
CA TYR A 72 -3.26 9.61 3.63
C TYR A 72 -4.34 8.62 3.22
N PRO A 73 -5.61 8.88 3.50
CA PRO A 73 -6.68 7.93 3.27
C PRO A 73 -6.85 7.63 1.79
N PHE A 74 -7.04 6.35 1.47
CA PHE A 74 -7.40 5.93 0.12
C PHE A 74 -8.91 6.03 -0.06
N SER A 75 -9.38 6.61 -1.17
CA SER A 75 -10.82 6.68 -1.47
C SER A 75 -11.33 5.39 -2.11
N ARG A 76 -10.56 4.82 -3.04
CA ARG A 76 -10.95 3.61 -3.80
C ARG A 76 -10.30 2.33 -3.34
N LEU A 77 -9.15 2.43 -2.68
CA LEU A 77 -8.49 1.30 -2.02
C LEU A 77 -8.87 1.19 -0.54
N ALA A 78 -9.92 1.90 -0.09
CA ALA A 78 -10.41 1.88 1.29
C ALA A 78 -10.95 0.50 1.72
N ASP A 79 -11.56 -0.22 0.79
CA ASP A 79 -12.23 -1.48 1.08
C ASP A 79 -11.24 -2.65 1.01
N HIS A 80 -10.84 -3.11 2.19
CA HIS A 80 -10.02 -4.30 2.36
C HIS A 80 -10.74 -5.60 1.99
N SER A 81 -12.07 -5.60 1.81
CA SER A 81 -12.83 -6.80 1.44
C SER A 81 -12.57 -7.26 0.00
N ALA A 82 -12.01 -6.38 -0.85
CA ALA A 82 -11.50 -6.73 -2.17
C ALA A 82 -10.17 -7.52 -2.14
N ASN A 83 -9.56 -7.67 -0.95
CA ASN A 83 -8.25 -8.28 -0.77
C ASN A 83 -8.33 -9.82 -0.80
N LYS A 84 -8.28 -10.41 -1.99
CA LYS A 84 -8.04 -11.86 -2.19
C LYS A 84 -6.57 -12.18 -2.54
N TRP A 85 -5.70 -11.19 -2.63
CA TRP A 85 -4.40 -11.29 -3.31
C TRP A 85 -3.27 -10.75 -2.44
N PHE A 86 -2.84 -11.59 -1.50
CA PHE A 86 -1.45 -11.83 -1.07
C PHE A 86 -1.39 -12.10 0.44
N SER A 87 -1.19 -13.37 0.78
CA SER A 87 -0.56 -13.75 2.03
C SER A 87 0.91 -13.36 1.94
N TYR A 88 1.27 -12.15 2.33
CA TYR A 88 2.63 -11.91 2.80
C TYR A 88 2.79 -12.64 4.13
N GLU A 89 3.93 -13.30 4.38
CA GLU A 89 4.23 -13.76 5.74
C GLU A 89 4.34 -12.53 6.63
N LYS A 90 3.25 -12.26 7.33
CA LYS A 90 3.15 -11.25 8.36
C LYS A 90 4.07 -11.67 9.51
N LEU A 91 5.34 -11.31 9.44
CA LEU A 91 6.26 -11.44 10.56
C LEU A 91 5.79 -10.50 11.68
N GLY A 92 5.03 -11.08 12.61
CA GLY A 92 4.87 -10.58 13.98
C GLY A 92 3.77 -9.55 14.22
N LYS A 93 2.49 -9.95 14.14
CA LYS A 93 1.49 -9.39 15.06
C LYS A 93 0.98 -10.49 16.00
N ASN A 94 1.79 -10.78 17.02
CA ASN A 94 1.33 -11.36 18.27
C ASN A 94 0.27 -10.44 18.88
N ARG A 95 -1.00 -10.61 18.49
CA ARG A 95 -2.14 -10.04 19.22
C ARG A 95 -2.34 -10.85 20.49
N ARG A 96 -1.48 -10.63 21.49
CA ARG A 96 -1.88 -10.76 22.89
C ARG A 96 -2.78 -9.57 23.21
N ILE A 97 -4.09 -9.78 23.16
CA ILE A 97 -5.00 -8.99 23.99
C ILE A 97 -5.87 -10.01 24.72
N GLN A 98 -5.42 -10.33 25.94
CA GLN A 98 -6.26 -10.92 26.95
C GLN A 98 -7.48 -10.02 27.11
N LYS A 99 -8.68 -10.55 26.87
CA LYS A 99 -9.87 -10.08 27.57
C LYS A 99 -10.35 -11.24 28.44
N LYS A 100 -9.98 -11.14 29.72
CA LYS A 100 -10.80 -11.55 30.87
C LYS A 100 -12.26 -11.18 30.62
N ILE A 101 -13.17 -11.89 31.30
CA ILE A 101 -14.37 -11.40 32.02
C ILE A 101 -15.36 -12.58 32.11
N PRO A 102 -16.13 -12.73 33.20
CA PRO A 102 -15.77 -12.99 34.59
C PRO A 102 -15.92 -14.47 34.98
#